data_AF-A0CL82-F1
#
_entry.id   AF-A0CL82-F1
#
_cell.length_a   1.000
_cell.length_b   1.000
_cell.length_c   1.000
_cell.angle_alpha   90.00
_cell.angle_beta   90.00
_cell.angle_gamma   90.00
#
_symmetry.space_group_name_H-M   'P 1'
#
loop_
_entity.id
_entity.type
_entity.pdbx_description
1 polymer ?
#
loop_
_entity_poly.entity_id
_entity_poly.type
_entity_poly.pdbx_seq_one_letter_code
_entity_poly.pdbx_strand_id
1 'polypeptide(L)'
;MSNFDNEIQDNQIEIDLSINRQIFSFLQQGIDQFNIFMGDIPPMRNDGFFEDGDNQIYFSLPRPLLRDRLSPREKPQNIQNYLQKRTDPIQNNQFDPTLPHIKVSQLKNMNTHHHYFINEFGLVDSQKNTNSVDILIGRQYRQNQDIIPNDIILPEDRVISRIHCKIIYNDYFRKQQILDPIYAKTLELIKLPAQIKYKISQFLENPKIVQIQDLGSIYGTYLRIFRQEPCVLKQGHKFSIGSDTFFNILLNHNLNPNLKDIDDEWYSIIKHLSTLKSSQKHEIHLSDLLNQIGILEPLESIKSLSIEDLYAKLREYSIPILIVKFQGQGVYINRSINLFVGQTQTDSIDFFVGRGSENNIKINSNTISRKQCRIKYSQKLSAWIINDGFQDRDSANGTWISVQTAEQSEQKAESNLIELHHNDEIKISDSILKLELFQGKKQGFGNIISKFLRE
;
A
#
# COMPACT_ATOMS: atom_id res chain seq x y z
N MET A 1 -28.74 -17.14 -60.14
CA MET A 1 -28.33 -18.55 -60.34
C MET A 1 -27.02 -18.54 -61.11
N SER A 2 -25.91 -18.58 -60.38
CA SER A 2 -24.55 -18.79 -60.89
C SER A 2 -23.70 -19.16 -59.67
N ASN A 3 -23.38 -20.45 -59.53
CA ASN A 3 -22.59 -21.01 -58.45
C ASN A 3 -21.13 -20.60 -58.62
N PHE A 4 -20.54 -20.00 -57.58
CA PHE A 4 -19.11 -19.84 -57.42
C PHE A 4 -18.71 -20.61 -56.15
N ASP A 5 -18.36 -21.87 -56.34
CA ASP A 5 -17.66 -22.68 -55.35
C ASP A 5 -16.18 -22.33 -55.45
N ASN A 6 -15.68 -21.52 -54.51
CA ASN A 6 -14.26 -21.29 -54.31
C ASN A 6 -13.76 -22.23 -53.22
N GLU A 7 -12.96 -23.21 -53.63
CA GLU A 7 -12.13 -24.04 -52.75
C GLU A 7 -11.13 -23.14 -52.01
N ILE A 8 -11.32 -22.99 -50.69
CA ILE A 8 -10.30 -22.44 -49.80
C ILE A 8 -9.37 -23.59 -49.43
N GLN A 9 -8.16 -23.58 -49.98
CA GLN A 9 -7.07 -24.43 -49.52
C GLN A 9 -6.57 -23.92 -48.17
N ASP A 10 -6.83 -24.70 -47.12
CA ASP A 10 -6.21 -24.57 -45.80
C ASP A 10 -4.70 -24.85 -45.91
N ASN A 11 -3.90 -23.79 -46.03
CA ASN A 11 -2.47 -23.86 -45.77
C ASN A 11 -2.25 -24.01 -44.26
N GLN A 12 -2.24 -25.26 -43.79
CA GLN A 12 -1.73 -25.60 -42.46
C GLN A 12 -0.24 -25.24 -42.41
N ILE A 13 0.07 -24.19 -41.66
CA ILE A 13 1.45 -23.90 -41.24
C ILE A 13 1.81 -25.01 -40.25
N GLU A 14 2.58 -26.00 -40.70
CA GLU A 14 3.27 -26.95 -39.83
C GLU A 14 4.27 -26.16 -38.97
N ILE A 15 3.83 -25.80 -37.76
CA ILE A 15 4.70 -25.25 -36.73
C ILE A 15 5.58 -26.40 -36.23
N ASP A 16 6.87 -26.31 -36.50
CA ASP A 16 7.89 -27.29 -36.14
C ASP A 16 7.85 -27.63 -34.62
N LEU A 17 7.27 -28.79 -34.31
CA LEU A 17 7.09 -29.34 -32.96
C LEU A 17 8.43 -29.57 -32.22
N SER A 18 9.56 -29.57 -32.93
CA SER A 18 10.88 -29.75 -32.34
C SER A 18 11.31 -28.54 -31.47
N ILE A 19 10.89 -27.33 -31.83
CA ILE A 19 11.21 -26.10 -31.09
C ILE A 19 10.47 -26.07 -29.75
N ASN A 20 9.23 -26.55 -29.72
CA ASN A 20 8.44 -26.64 -28.48
C ASN A 20 9.09 -27.60 -27.47
N ARG A 21 9.65 -28.74 -27.88
CA ARG A 21 10.30 -29.67 -26.95
C ARG A 21 11.52 -29.06 -26.25
N GLN A 22 12.31 -28.23 -26.95
CA GLN A 22 13.47 -27.57 -26.36
C GLN A 22 13.05 -26.48 -25.36
N ILE A 23 12.03 -25.68 -25.70
CA ILE A 23 11.47 -24.66 -24.81
C ILE A 23 10.86 -25.31 -23.55
N PHE A 24 10.08 -26.38 -23.71
CA PHE A 24 9.52 -27.13 -22.58
C PHE A 24 10.58 -27.78 -21.70
N SER A 25 11.66 -28.35 -22.27
CA SER A 25 12.76 -28.88 -21.46
C SER A 25 13.50 -27.80 -20.67
N PHE A 26 13.60 -26.59 -21.22
CA PHE A 26 14.26 -25.47 -20.57
C PHE A 26 13.42 -24.88 -19.43
N LEU A 27 12.10 -24.79 -19.63
CA LEU A 27 11.14 -24.40 -18.58
C LEU A 27 11.10 -25.42 -17.44
N GLN A 28 11.14 -26.72 -17.76
CA GLN A 28 11.22 -27.80 -16.77
C GLN A 28 12.49 -27.68 -15.92
N GLN A 29 13.66 -27.47 -16.55
CA GLN A 29 14.93 -27.27 -15.85
C GLN A 29 14.96 -25.99 -15.01
N GLY A 30 14.29 -24.92 -15.46
CA GLY A 30 14.15 -23.69 -14.68
C GLY A 30 13.28 -23.86 -13.43
N ILE A 31 12.18 -24.61 -13.54
CA ILE A 31 11.29 -24.96 -12.42
C ILE A 31 12.03 -25.85 -11.40
N ASP A 32 12.81 -26.82 -11.88
CA ASP A 32 13.59 -27.70 -11.01
C ASP A 32 14.71 -26.94 -10.26
N GLN A 33 15.35 -25.95 -10.88
CA GLN A 33 16.33 -25.09 -10.21
C GLN A 33 15.68 -24.13 -9.19
N PHE A 34 14.45 -23.69 -9.44
CA PHE A 34 13.70 -22.85 -8.50
C PHE A 34 13.25 -23.65 -7.26
N ASN A 35 12.90 -24.93 -7.42
CA ASN A 35 12.53 -25.82 -6.32
C ASN A 35 13.73 -26.20 -5.42
N ILE A 36 14.96 -26.19 -5.95
CA ILE A 36 16.19 -26.44 -5.16
C ILE A 36 16.48 -25.27 -4.20
N PHE A 37 16.01 -24.05 -4.48
CA PHE A 37 16.28 -22.87 -3.64
C PHE A 37 15.31 -22.69 -2.46
N MET A 38 14.20 -23.45 -2.42
CA MET A 38 13.18 -23.38 -1.36
C MET A 38 13.14 -24.62 -0.46
N GLY A 39 14.09 -25.55 -0.63
CA GLY A 39 14.05 -26.90 -0.03
C GLY A 39 14.63 -27.07 1.38
N ASP A 40 15.41 -26.12 1.91
CA ASP A 40 16.12 -26.32 3.18
C ASP A 40 15.82 -25.23 4.21
N ILE A 41 14.64 -25.30 4.84
CA ILE A 41 14.39 -24.69 6.15
C ILE A 41 14.40 -25.83 7.18
N PRO A 42 15.39 -25.91 8.07
CA PRO A 42 15.43 -26.96 9.08
C PRO A 42 14.27 -26.79 10.08
N PRO A 43 13.65 -27.89 10.54
CA PRO A 43 12.58 -27.80 11.53
C PRO A 43 13.14 -27.28 12.85
N MET A 44 12.56 -26.19 13.36
CA MET A 44 12.83 -25.73 14.72
C MET A 44 12.40 -26.81 15.72
N ARG A 45 13.33 -27.21 16.58
CA ARG A 45 13.11 -28.13 17.69
C ARG A 45 12.14 -27.49 18.69
N ASN A 46 11.01 -28.18 18.91
CA ASN A 46 10.16 -28.00 20.08
C ASN A 46 10.80 -28.76 21.25
N ASP A 47 11.52 -28.05 22.11
CA ASP A 47 11.87 -28.56 23.43
C ASP A 47 10.82 -28.05 24.43
N GLY A 48 9.89 -28.96 24.77
CA GLY A 48 8.97 -28.79 25.88
C GLY A 48 9.61 -29.28 27.17
N PHE A 49 9.56 -28.44 28.20
CA PHE A 49 9.70 -28.85 29.61
C PHE A 49 8.79 -27.94 30.45
N PHE A 50 7.72 -28.52 30.98
CA PHE A 50 7.03 -28.01 32.17
C PHE A 50 6.96 -29.18 33.15
N GLU A 51 7.66 -29.07 34.27
CA GLU A 51 7.43 -29.88 35.45
C GLU A 51 6.51 -29.10 36.40
N ASP A 52 5.56 -29.84 36.94
CA ASP A 52 4.59 -29.42 37.93
C ASP A 52 5.26 -29.02 39.25
N GLY A 53 4.73 -27.95 39.86
CA GLY A 53 5.15 -27.51 41.19
C GLY A 53 4.08 -26.63 41.83
N ASP A 54 3.18 -27.27 42.55
CA ASP A 54 2.22 -26.64 43.45
C ASP A 54 2.93 -25.71 44.44
N ASN A 55 2.64 -24.41 44.38
CA ASN A 55 2.83 -23.51 45.51
C ASN A 55 1.86 -22.32 45.42
N GLN A 56 0.93 -22.28 46.39
CA GLN A 56 0.02 -21.16 46.61
C GLN A 56 0.81 -19.92 47.04
N ILE A 57 0.95 -18.96 46.13
CA ILE A 57 1.50 -17.63 46.41
C ILE A 57 0.43 -16.60 46.07
N TYR A 58 0.10 -15.76 47.06
CA TYR A 58 -0.81 -14.62 46.93
C TYR A 58 -0.36 -13.68 45.80
N PHE A 59 -1.14 -13.60 44.72
CA PHE A 59 -0.94 -12.64 43.65
C PHE A 59 -1.27 -11.22 44.14
N SER A 60 -0.24 -10.49 44.55
CA SER A 60 -0.26 -9.04 44.38
C SER A 60 -0.05 -8.77 42.89
N LEU A 61 -1.05 -8.18 42.23
CA LEU A 61 -0.94 -7.78 40.83
C LEU A 61 0.30 -6.89 40.66
N PRO A 62 1.28 -7.26 39.81
CA PRO A 62 2.37 -6.36 39.49
C PRO A 62 1.74 -5.12 38.87
N ARG A 63 2.00 -3.95 39.46
CA ARG A 63 1.82 -2.70 38.71
C ARG A 63 2.58 -2.88 37.40
N PRO A 64 2.01 -2.57 36.23
CA PRO A 64 2.74 -2.64 34.98
C PRO A 64 4.03 -1.86 35.20
N LEU A 65 5.17 -2.56 35.15
CA LEU A 65 6.47 -1.94 35.14
C LEU A 65 6.39 -0.93 34.01
N LEU A 66 6.44 0.36 34.38
CA LEU A 66 6.79 1.43 33.46
C LEU A 66 8.03 0.90 32.76
N ARG A 67 7.88 0.41 31.52
CA ARG A 67 9.02 -0.01 30.69
C ARG A 67 10.03 1.09 30.85
N ASP A 68 11.20 0.75 31.38
CA ASP A 68 12.32 1.65 31.44
C ASP A 68 12.39 2.31 30.07
N ARG A 69 12.16 3.63 30.05
CA ARG A 69 12.25 4.42 28.85
C ARG A 69 13.69 4.26 28.41
N LEU A 70 13.93 3.30 27.50
CA LEU A 70 15.17 3.16 26.76
C LEU A 70 15.63 4.57 26.40
N SER A 71 16.89 4.85 26.72
CA SER A 71 17.40 6.22 26.76
C SER A 71 16.96 7.04 25.53
N PRO A 72 16.48 8.29 25.66
CA PRO A 72 15.67 8.92 24.61
C PRO A 72 16.43 9.43 23.37
N ARG A 73 17.63 8.93 23.04
CA ARG A 73 18.55 9.71 22.20
C ARG A 73 19.39 8.98 21.16
N GLU A 74 19.25 7.67 20.98
CA GLU A 74 19.79 7.08 19.76
C GLU A 74 18.88 7.50 18.61
N LYS A 75 19.34 8.51 17.86
CA LYS A 75 18.71 8.86 16.58
C LYS A 75 18.70 7.57 15.75
N PRO A 76 17.57 7.21 15.11
CA PRO A 76 17.53 6.03 14.26
C PRO A 76 18.68 6.13 13.26
N GLN A 77 19.53 5.10 13.24
CA GLN A 77 20.82 5.09 12.52
C GLN A 77 20.65 5.50 11.05
N ASN A 78 19.50 5.19 10.46
CA ASN A 78 19.17 5.47 9.06
C ASN A 78 19.18 6.96 8.69
N ILE A 79 18.86 7.88 9.60
CA ILE A 79 18.80 9.32 9.26
C ILE A 79 20.19 9.90 8.96
N GLN A 80 21.25 9.36 9.57
CA GLN A 80 22.60 9.89 9.39
C GLN A 80 23.10 9.77 7.95
N ASN A 81 22.66 8.73 7.24
CA ASN A 81 23.02 8.49 5.84
C ASN A 81 22.56 9.64 4.93
N TYR A 82 21.44 10.30 5.26
CA TYR A 82 20.89 11.42 4.48
C TYR A 82 21.51 12.78 4.81
N LEU A 83 22.40 12.85 5.81
CA LEU A 83 23.02 14.09 6.28
C LEU A 83 24.49 14.24 5.83
N GLN A 84 25.01 13.29 5.05
CA GLN A 84 26.38 13.36 4.54
C GLN A 84 26.46 14.40 3.42
N LYS A 85 27.22 15.48 3.67
CA LYS A 85 27.42 16.58 2.70
C LYS A 85 28.13 16.06 1.46
N ARG A 86 27.68 16.46 0.27
CA ARG A 86 28.38 16.17 -0.99
C ARG A 86 29.66 16.98 -1.09
N THR A 87 30.65 16.40 -1.76
CA THR A 87 31.83 17.13 -2.26
C THR A 87 31.46 18.04 -3.42
N ASP A 88 30.58 17.55 -4.30
CA ASP A 88 30.22 18.21 -5.55
C ASP A 88 28.75 18.63 -5.56
N PRO A 89 28.43 19.90 -5.87
CA PRO A 89 27.06 20.38 -5.94
C PRO A 89 26.33 19.74 -7.12
N ILE A 90 25.04 19.42 -6.93
CA ILE A 90 24.17 19.00 -8.03
C ILE A 90 23.91 20.23 -8.90
N GLN A 91 24.44 20.26 -10.12
CA GLN A 91 24.11 21.30 -11.09
C GLN A 91 22.99 20.78 -12.00
N ASN A 92 21.74 21.09 -11.66
CA ASN A 92 20.58 20.75 -12.46
C ASN A 92 19.66 21.98 -12.56
N ASN A 93 20.02 22.92 -13.45
CA ASN A 93 19.36 24.22 -13.55
C ASN A 93 18.56 24.38 -14.84
N GLN A 94 18.48 23.34 -15.67
CA GLN A 94 17.84 23.40 -16.98
C GLN A 94 16.66 22.43 -17.02
N PHE A 95 15.46 23.00 -17.17
CA PHE A 95 14.25 22.24 -17.43
C PHE A 95 13.90 22.29 -18.91
N ASP A 96 13.80 21.11 -19.54
CA ASP A 96 13.27 20.95 -20.88
C ASP A 96 11.93 20.18 -20.82
N PRO A 97 10.78 20.83 -21.07
CA PRO A 97 9.47 20.19 -21.02
C PRO A 97 9.26 19.15 -22.13
N THR A 98 10.14 19.08 -23.13
CA THR A 98 10.06 18.10 -24.21
C THR A 98 10.66 16.75 -23.82
N LEU A 99 11.53 16.71 -22.80
CA LEU A 99 12.11 15.49 -22.27
C LEU A 99 11.19 14.82 -21.25
N PRO A 100 11.36 13.51 -20.97
CA PRO A 100 10.69 12.87 -19.85
C PRO A 100 10.97 13.64 -18.56
N HIS A 101 9.93 13.86 -17.75
CA HIS A 101 10.04 14.52 -16.46
C HIS A 101 8.87 14.11 -15.55
N ILE A 102 9.03 14.40 -14.27
CA ILE A 102 7.97 14.26 -13.26
C ILE A 102 7.70 15.65 -12.72
N LYS A 103 6.45 16.08 -12.76
CA LYS A 103 6.01 17.34 -12.15
C LYS A 103 5.34 17.02 -10.82
N VAL A 104 5.82 17.65 -9.75
CA VAL A 104 5.19 17.61 -8.43
C VAL A 104 4.57 18.97 -8.16
N SER A 105 3.25 19.02 -8.01
CA SER A 105 2.53 20.25 -7.67
C SER A 105 2.14 20.23 -6.20
N GLN A 106 2.70 21.15 -5.40
CA GLN A 106 2.30 21.33 -4.01
C GLN A 106 1.03 22.17 -3.95
N LEU A 107 0.00 21.62 -3.31
CA LEU A 107 -1.29 22.23 -3.05
C LEU A 107 -1.37 22.55 -1.56
N LYS A 108 -1.56 23.83 -1.23
CA LYS A 108 -1.85 24.28 0.13
C LYS A 108 -2.98 25.30 0.09
N ASN A 109 -4.05 25.06 0.85
CA ASN A 109 -5.18 25.98 1.01
C ASN A 109 -5.69 26.59 -0.32
N MET A 110 -5.89 25.76 -1.34
CA MET A 110 -6.43 26.08 -2.69
C MET A 110 -5.71 27.17 -3.52
N ASN A 111 -4.75 27.94 -2.97
CA ASN A 111 -4.30 29.19 -3.61
C ASN A 111 -2.81 29.23 -3.98
N THR A 112 -1.94 28.45 -3.34
CA THR A 112 -0.51 28.42 -3.70
C THR A 112 -0.15 27.11 -4.38
N HIS A 113 0.25 27.21 -5.65
CA HIS A 113 0.77 26.09 -6.43
C HIS A 113 2.28 26.30 -6.63
N HIS A 114 3.09 25.62 -5.83
CA HIS A 114 4.51 25.48 -6.13
C HIS A 114 4.69 24.25 -7.02
N HIS A 115 5.41 24.41 -8.12
CA HIS A 115 5.70 23.32 -9.05
C HIS A 115 7.18 22.96 -8.98
N TYR A 116 7.43 21.68 -8.86
CA TYR A 116 8.75 21.08 -8.82
C TYR A 116 8.88 20.15 -10.03
N PHE A 117 10.02 20.16 -10.70
CA PHE A 117 10.27 19.35 -11.89
C PHE A 117 11.46 18.44 -11.64
N ILE A 118 11.25 17.14 -11.70
CA ILE A 118 12.29 16.12 -11.55
C ILE A 118 12.60 15.57 -12.94
N ASN A 119 13.86 15.56 -13.33
CA ASN A 119 14.37 14.96 -14.56
C ASN A 119 15.35 13.82 -14.24
N GLU A 120 16.06 13.29 -15.25
CA GLU A 120 17.03 12.20 -15.04
C GLU A 120 18.22 12.58 -14.14
N PHE A 121 18.45 13.86 -13.90
CA PHE A 121 19.52 14.39 -13.04
C PHE A 121 19.02 14.80 -11.64
N GLY A 122 17.72 14.63 -11.36
CA GLY A 122 17.08 14.97 -10.09
C GLY A 122 16.15 16.17 -10.16
N LEU A 123 15.90 16.81 -9.01
CA LEU A 123 15.05 17.98 -8.94
C LEU A 123 15.77 19.20 -9.54
N VAL A 124 15.10 19.88 -10.49
CA VAL A 124 15.58 21.13 -11.08
C VAL A 124 15.62 22.23 -10.02
N ASP A 125 16.72 22.97 -9.98
CA ASP A 125 17.00 24.04 -9.00
C ASP A 125 16.99 23.57 -7.53
N SER A 126 17.30 22.29 -7.27
CA SER A 126 17.38 21.76 -5.91
C SER A 126 18.48 22.45 -5.10
N GLN A 127 18.14 22.83 -3.87
CA GLN A 127 19.09 23.33 -2.88
C GLN A 127 19.75 22.21 -2.06
N LYS A 128 19.39 20.95 -2.33
CA LYS A 128 19.95 19.80 -1.61
C LYS A 128 21.47 19.74 -1.80
N ASN A 129 22.19 19.59 -0.69
CA ASN A 129 23.65 19.48 -0.69
C ASN A 129 24.16 18.20 -0.02
N THR A 130 23.30 17.19 0.15
CA THR A 130 23.65 15.87 0.70
C THR A 130 23.69 14.79 -0.36
N ASN A 131 24.44 13.71 -0.12
CA ASN A 131 24.80 12.66 -1.10
C ASN A 131 23.63 11.78 -1.57
N SER A 132 22.47 11.87 -0.96
CA SER A 132 21.29 11.09 -1.36
C SER A 132 20.84 11.42 -2.79
N VAL A 133 20.65 10.39 -3.62
CA VAL A 133 20.20 10.51 -5.02
C VAL A 133 18.69 10.76 -5.09
N ASP A 134 17.93 10.16 -4.17
CA ASP A 134 16.47 10.23 -4.08
C ASP A 134 15.98 11.65 -3.81
N ILE A 135 14.74 11.98 -4.20
CA ILE A 135 14.15 13.29 -3.90
C ILE A 135 13.63 13.28 -2.46
N LEU A 136 14.32 13.99 -1.57
CA LEU A 136 13.98 14.04 -0.15
C LEU A 136 12.97 15.16 0.13
N ILE A 137 11.94 14.84 0.91
CA ILE A 137 10.85 15.76 1.25
C ILE A 137 10.79 15.91 2.77
N GLY A 138 10.69 17.13 3.26
CA GLY A 138 10.59 17.40 4.69
C GLY A 138 10.55 18.89 5.00
N ARG A 139 10.56 19.25 6.29
CA ARG A 139 10.70 20.66 6.70
C ARG A 139 12.16 21.07 6.83
N GLN A 140 12.41 22.37 6.89
CA GLN A 140 13.77 22.92 6.99
C GLN A 140 14.56 22.37 8.20
N TYR A 141 15.82 21.96 7.95
CA TYR A 141 16.73 21.43 8.96
C TYR A 141 17.50 22.57 9.66
N ARG A 142 16.96 23.13 10.74
CA ARG A 142 17.56 24.32 11.41
C ARG A 142 18.89 24.09 12.14
N GLN A 143 19.31 22.85 12.42
CA GLN A 143 20.43 22.61 13.34
C GLN A 143 21.82 22.89 12.75
N ASN A 144 21.99 22.73 11.43
CA ASN A 144 23.25 23.00 10.73
C ASN A 144 22.92 23.80 9.47
N GLN A 145 23.25 25.09 9.45
CA GLN A 145 22.98 25.95 8.29
C GLN A 145 23.69 25.46 7.02
N ASP A 146 24.75 24.67 7.18
CA ASP A 146 25.54 24.14 6.07
C ASP A 146 24.97 22.88 5.42
N ILE A 147 23.94 22.25 5.99
CA ILE A 147 23.40 20.96 5.49
C ILE A 147 21.92 21.11 5.18
N ILE A 148 21.60 21.00 3.90
CA ILE A 148 20.25 21.05 3.34
C ILE A 148 19.97 19.67 2.73
N PRO A 149 19.30 18.75 3.46
CA PRO A 149 19.08 17.40 2.97
C PRO A 149 17.88 17.30 2.01
N ASN A 150 16.89 18.20 2.12
CA ASN A 150 15.64 18.06 1.37
C ASN A 150 15.73 18.78 0.02
N ASP A 151 15.17 18.15 -1.00
CA ASP A 151 14.90 18.74 -2.30
C ASP A 151 13.62 19.58 -2.26
N ILE A 152 12.55 19.04 -1.66
CA ILE A 152 11.26 19.72 -1.50
C ILE A 152 11.09 20.10 -0.02
N ILE A 153 11.17 21.40 0.26
CA ILE A 153 11.01 21.95 1.61
C ILE A 153 9.55 22.34 1.84
N LEU A 154 8.90 21.62 2.74
CA LEU A 154 7.54 21.91 3.19
C LEU A 154 7.55 22.98 4.31
N PRO A 155 6.39 23.64 4.58
CA PRO A 155 6.26 24.61 5.65
C PRO A 155 6.76 24.09 7.00
N GLU A 156 7.21 25.00 7.88
CA GLU A 156 7.76 24.66 9.19
C GLU A 156 6.69 24.23 10.20
N ASP A 157 6.11 23.07 9.96
CA ASP A 157 5.16 22.41 10.84
C ASP A 157 5.87 21.32 11.65
N ARG A 158 5.61 21.27 12.96
CA ARG A 158 6.21 20.26 13.84
C ARG A 158 5.72 18.85 13.52
N VAL A 159 4.58 18.70 12.86
CA VAL A 159 4.08 17.40 12.44
C VAL A 159 4.82 16.85 11.21
N ILE A 160 5.53 17.71 10.48
CA ILE A 160 6.40 17.31 9.38
C ILE A 160 7.79 16.98 9.94
N SER A 161 8.25 15.75 9.77
CA SER A 161 9.64 15.37 10.06
C SER A 161 10.64 16.21 9.26
N ARG A 162 11.86 16.37 9.81
CA ARG A 162 12.91 17.15 9.11
C ARG A 162 13.31 16.50 7.80
N ILE A 163 13.37 15.17 7.76
CA ILE A 163 13.39 14.35 6.55
C ILE A 163 12.20 13.41 6.75
N HIS A 164 11.19 13.50 5.89
CA HIS A 164 9.88 12.88 6.11
C HIS A 164 9.71 11.64 5.24
N CYS A 165 9.88 11.80 3.94
CA CYS A 165 9.80 10.73 2.97
C CYS A 165 10.73 11.02 1.80
N LYS A 166 10.81 10.06 0.87
CA LYS A 166 11.59 10.20 -0.35
C LYS A 166 10.86 9.63 -1.55
N ILE A 167 11.10 10.23 -2.71
CA ILE A 167 10.67 9.73 -4.01
C ILE A 167 11.89 9.13 -4.73
N ILE A 168 11.79 7.87 -5.10
CA ILE A 168 12.78 7.12 -5.88
C ILE A 168 12.31 7.14 -7.34
N TYR A 169 13.12 7.71 -8.22
CA TYR A 169 12.72 8.03 -9.60
C TYR A 169 13.69 7.50 -10.66
N ASN A 170 14.84 6.95 -10.27
CA ASN A 170 15.90 6.56 -11.21
C ASN A 170 15.39 5.58 -12.28
N ASP A 171 14.58 4.60 -11.89
CA ASP A 171 14.02 3.58 -12.79
C ASP A 171 13.02 4.17 -13.80
N TYR A 172 12.38 5.29 -13.48
CA TYR A 172 11.49 5.99 -14.40
C TYR A 172 12.25 6.60 -15.59
N PHE A 173 13.47 7.09 -15.36
CA PHE A 173 14.30 7.73 -16.40
C PHE A 173 15.32 6.80 -17.06
N ARG A 174 15.36 5.52 -16.70
CA ARG A 174 16.35 4.59 -17.25
C ARG A 174 16.30 4.57 -18.78
N LYS A 175 17.48 4.75 -19.39
CA LYS A 175 17.69 4.67 -20.85
C LYS A 175 17.87 3.23 -21.31
N GLN A 176 18.47 2.40 -20.45
CA GLN A 176 18.73 1.00 -20.72
C GLN A 176 17.48 0.17 -20.41
N GLN A 177 17.19 -0.78 -21.30
CA GLN A 177 16.16 -1.77 -21.10
C GLN A 177 16.67 -2.83 -20.12
N ILE A 178 15.89 -3.09 -19.07
CA ILE A 178 16.17 -4.16 -18.10
C ILE A 178 15.12 -5.25 -18.31
N LEU A 179 15.58 -6.43 -18.67
CA LEU A 179 14.77 -7.64 -18.84
C LEU A 179 15.09 -8.60 -17.71
N ASP A 180 14.09 -9.41 -17.34
CA ASP A 180 14.35 -10.61 -16.56
C ASP A 180 15.39 -11.49 -17.29
N PRO A 181 16.40 -12.04 -16.60
CA PRO A 181 17.42 -12.89 -17.21
C PRO A 181 16.85 -14.06 -18.02
N ILE A 182 15.72 -14.64 -17.59
CA ILE A 182 15.03 -15.73 -18.28
C ILE A 182 14.47 -15.22 -19.61
N TYR A 183 13.85 -14.04 -19.64
CA TYR A 183 13.31 -13.45 -20.86
C TYR A 183 14.41 -13.06 -21.84
N ALA A 184 15.50 -12.46 -21.35
CA ALA A 184 16.65 -12.13 -22.18
C ALA A 184 17.21 -13.38 -22.87
N LYS A 185 17.48 -14.44 -22.10
CA LYS A 185 17.98 -15.72 -22.63
C LYS A 185 17.00 -16.39 -23.59
N THR A 186 15.70 -16.34 -23.29
CA THR A 186 14.67 -16.89 -24.16
C THR A 186 14.61 -16.15 -25.50
N LEU A 187 14.70 -14.81 -25.49
CA LEU A 187 14.75 -14.00 -26.70
C LEU A 187 16.00 -14.25 -27.55
N GLU A 188 17.14 -14.56 -26.94
CA GLU A 188 18.35 -14.96 -27.66
C GLU A 188 18.14 -16.26 -28.43
N LEU A 189 17.54 -17.27 -27.78
CA LEU A 189 17.34 -18.62 -28.34
C LEU A 189 16.27 -18.68 -29.44
N ILE A 190 15.21 -17.86 -29.35
CA ILE A 190 14.13 -17.88 -30.33
C ILE A 190 14.63 -17.35 -31.70
N LYS A 191 14.31 -18.06 -32.78
CA LYS A 191 14.65 -17.65 -34.16
C LYS A 191 13.62 -16.66 -34.73
N LEU A 192 13.64 -15.42 -34.25
CA LEU A 192 12.80 -14.31 -34.76
C LEU A 192 13.64 -13.18 -35.34
N PRO A 193 13.11 -12.39 -36.30
CA PRO A 193 13.76 -11.17 -36.77
C PRO A 193 14.06 -10.21 -35.61
N ALA A 194 15.21 -9.54 -35.65
CA ALA A 194 15.67 -8.64 -34.58
C ALA A 194 14.64 -7.55 -34.21
N GLN A 195 13.91 -7.03 -35.20
CA GLN A 195 12.85 -6.04 -34.98
C GLN A 195 11.68 -6.59 -34.16
N ILE A 196 11.32 -7.87 -34.34
CA ILE A 196 10.26 -8.52 -33.56
C ILE A 196 10.78 -8.82 -32.15
N LYS A 197 12.02 -9.33 -32.02
CA LYS A 197 12.66 -9.52 -30.70
C LYS A 197 12.69 -8.23 -29.90
N TYR A 198 13.01 -7.11 -30.54
CA TYR A 198 13.00 -5.79 -29.90
C TYR A 198 11.60 -5.35 -29.45
N LYS A 199 10.56 -5.59 -30.24
CA LYS A 199 9.17 -5.31 -29.81
C LYS A 199 8.74 -6.19 -28.64
N ILE A 200 9.11 -7.47 -28.65
CA ILE A 200 8.83 -8.38 -27.55
C ILE A 200 9.62 -7.94 -26.31
N SER A 201 10.89 -7.55 -26.46
CA SER A 201 11.70 -7.10 -25.33
C SER A 201 11.13 -5.81 -24.73
N GLN A 202 10.64 -4.86 -25.54
CA GLN A 202 9.92 -3.68 -25.04
C GLN A 202 8.67 -4.02 -24.22
N PHE A 203 7.99 -5.12 -24.56
CA PHE A 203 6.83 -5.60 -23.80
C PHE A 203 7.23 -6.33 -22.51
N LEU A 204 8.34 -7.08 -22.54
CA LEU A 204 8.87 -7.83 -21.39
C LEU A 204 9.77 -6.99 -20.47
N GLU A 205 10.06 -5.75 -20.84
CA GLU A 205 10.86 -4.84 -20.05
C GLU A 205 10.20 -4.57 -18.70
N ASN A 206 10.98 -4.63 -17.62
CA ASN A 206 10.48 -4.27 -16.28
C ASN A 206 9.83 -2.88 -16.37
N PRO A 207 8.72 -2.57 -15.70
CA PRO A 207 8.08 -1.27 -15.85
C PRO A 207 8.99 -0.12 -15.38
N LYS A 208 8.86 1.05 -16.03
CA LYS A 208 9.52 2.29 -15.60
C LYS A 208 8.69 2.92 -14.49
N ILE A 209 9.08 2.67 -13.24
CA ILE A 209 8.28 3.02 -12.07
C ILE A 209 8.88 4.19 -11.30
N VAL A 210 8.01 4.96 -10.65
CA VAL A 210 8.38 5.91 -9.60
C VAL A 210 7.89 5.33 -8.29
N GLN A 211 8.63 5.48 -7.21
CA GLN A 211 8.26 4.91 -5.91
C GLN A 211 8.36 5.95 -4.80
N ILE A 212 7.61 5.75 -3.72
CA ILE A 212 7.69 6.52 -2.49
C ILE A 212 8.01 5.63 -1.29
N GLN A 213 8.76 6.20 -0.35
CA GLN A 213 9.06 5.58 0.93
C GLN A 213 8.97 6.62 2.06
N ASP A 214 8.22 6.31 3.11
CA ASP A 214 8.25 7.08 4.35
C ASP A 214 9.48 6.70 5.17
N LEU A 215 10.16 7.69 5.75
CA LEU A 215 11.44 7.51 6.44
C LEU A 215 11.30 7.47 7.98
N GLY A 216 10.24 6.83 8.47
CA GLY A 216 9.98 6.74 9.91
C GLY A 216 9.35 8.03 10.47
N SER A 217 8.53 8.69 9.67
CA SER A 217 7.86 9.92 10.07
C SER A 217 6.87 9.67 11.21
N ILE A 218 6.68 10.68 12.07
CA ILE A 218 5.82 10.53 13.26
C ILE A 218 4.34 10.53 12.87
N TYR A 219 3.97 11.33 11.87
CA TYR A 219 2.59 11.54 11.48
C TYR A 219 2.20 10.77 10.22
N GLY A 220 3.17 10.14 9.55
CA GLY A 220 2.98 9.34 8.35
C GLY A 220 2.92 10.18 7.07
N THR A 221 3.35 9.56 5.97
CA THR A 221 3.05 9.94 4.59
C THR A 221 1.83 9.16 4.13
N TYR A 222 0.90 9.81 3.44
CA TYR A 222 -0.31 9.14 2.95
C TYR A 222 -0.49 9.29 1.44
N LEU A 223 -1.08 8.29 0.81
CA LEU A 223 -1.51 8.30 -0.59
C LEU A 223 -3.02 8.42 -0.68
N ARG A 224 -3.50 9.18 -1.64
CA ARG A 224 -4.95 9.32 -1.88
C ARG A 224 -5.52 8.02 -2.43
N ILE A 225 -6.68 7.65 -1.91
CA ILE A 225 -7.51 6.61 -2.50
C ILE A 225 -8.50 7.30 -3.43
N PHE A 226 -8.57 6.86 -4.68
CA PHE A 226 -9.50 7.40 -5.65
C PHE A 226 -10.82 6.63 -5.64
N ARG A 227 -11.90 7.30 -6.04
CA ARG A 227 -13.23 6.68 -6.13
C ARG A 227 -13.29 5.55 -7.15
N GLN A 228 -12.59 5.71 -8.27
CA GLN A 228 -12.61 4.79 -9.41
C GLN A 228 -11.66 3.61 -9.22
N GLU A 229 -10.69 3.72 -8.30
CA GLU A 229 -9.66 2.74 -8.07
C GLU A 229 -9.75 2.21 -6.63
N PRO A 230 -10.39 1.04 -6.43
CA PRO A 230 -10.53 0.47 -5.09
C PRO A 230 -9.17 0.10 -4.51
N CYS A 231 -8.94 0.49 -3.26
CA CYS A 231 -7.76 0.08 -2.51
C CYS A 231 -8.07 -1.20 -1.74
N VAL A 232 -7.24 -2.24 -1.90
CA VAL A 232 -7.35 -3.48 -1.14
C VAL A 232 -6.87 -3.24 0.29
N LEU A 233 -7.73 -3.53 1.26
CA LEU A 233 -7.40 -3.43 2.68
C LEU A 233 -6.45 -4.56 3.07
N LYS A 234 -5.51 -4.28 3.98
CA LYS A 234 -4.64 -5.30 4.60
C LYS A 234 -4.55 -5.04 6.10
N GLN A 235 -4.31 -6.11 6.86
CA GLN A 235 -4.09 -5.99 8.29
C GLN A 235 -2.90 -5.05 8.57
N GLY A 236 -3.03 -4.19 9.58
CA GLY A 236 -2.01 -3.21 9.95
C GLY A 236 -1.97 -1.94 9.10
N HIS A 237 -2.75 -1.86 8.00
CA HIS A 237 -2.93 -0.61 7.26
C HIS A 237 -3.59 0.45 8.14
N LYS A 238 -3.16 1.69 7.97
CA LYS A 238 -3.70 2.89 8.62
C LYS A 238 -4.25 3.83 7.57
N PHE A 239 -5.37 4.47 7.88
CA PHE A 239 -6.06 5.39 6.99
C PHE A 239 -6.31 6.72 7.70
N SER A 240 -6.33 7.81 6.92
CA SER A 240 -6.72 9.14 7.35
C SER A 240 -7.95 9.58 6.57
N ILE A 241 -8.94 10.10 7.28
CA ILE A 241 -10.16 10.69 6.73
C ILE A 241 -10.40 12.04 7.38
N GLY A 242 -10.62 13.08 6.58
CA GLY A 242 -10.68 14.46 7.09
C GLY A 242 -9.33 14.97 7.60
N SER A 243 -9.36 15.84 8.61
CA SER A 243 -8.15 16.47 9.19
C SER A 243 -7.51 15.59 10.27
N ASP A 244 -8.30 15.16 11.25
CA ASP A 244 -7.81 14.61 12.52
C ASP A 244 -8.48 13.29 12.90
N THR A 245 -9.01 12.58 11.90
CA THR A 245 -9.64 11.27 12.10
C THR A 245 -8.90 10.21 11.31
N PHE A 246 -8.66 9.08 11.97
CA PHE A 246 -7.89 7.98 11.43
C PHE A 246 -8.52 6.67 11.84
N PHE A 247 -8.22 5.62 11.09
CA PHE A 247 -8.58 4.27 11.49
C PHE A 247 -7.52 3.27 11.05
N ASN A 248 -7.46 2.16 11.77
CA ASN A 248 -6.52 1.08 11.50
C ASN A 248 -7.24 -0.25 11.35
N ILE A 249 -6.72 -1.11 10.48
CA ILE A 249 -7.25 -2.45 10.24
C ILE A 249 -6.62 -3.41 11.26
N LEU A 250 -7.42 -3.85 12.24
CA LEU A 250 -6.99 -4.77 13.29
C LEU A 250 -6.97 -6.22 12.81
N LEU A 251 -8.02 -6.61 12.06
CA LEU A 251 -8.17 -7.94 11.48
C LEU A 251 -8.67 -7.78 10.04
N ASN A 252 -8.06 -8.52 9.13
CA ASN A 252 -8.57 -8.69 7.77
C ASN A 252 -8.51 -10.17 7.41
N HIS A 253 -9.66 -10.81 7.41
CA HIS A 253 -9.85 -12.21 7.05
C HIS A 253 -10.70 -12.29 5.79
N ASN A 254 -10.18 -12.98 4.78
CA ASN A 254 -10.88 -13.20 3.51
C ASN A 254 -11.56 -14.57 3.50
N LEU A 255 -12.49 -14.77 2.57
CA LEU A 255 -13.13 -16.07 2.38
C LEU A 255 -12.08 -17.15 2.10
N ASN A 256 -12.14 -18.24 2.86
CA ASN A 256 -11.35 -19.44 2.61
C ASN A 256 -12.27 -20.67 2.73
N PRO A 257 -12.58 -21.36 1.63
CA PRO A 257 -13.55 -22.46 1.62
C PRO A 257 -13.11 -23.71 2.40
N ASN A 258 -11.85 -23.80 2.82
CA ASN A 258 -11.32 -24.92 3.59
C ASN A 258 -11.50 -24.78 5.10
N LEU A 259 -12.13 -23.69 5.55
CA LEU A 259 -12.35 -23.36 6.96
C LEU A 259 -13.73 -23.81 7.44
N LYS A 260 -13.98 -23.71 8.75
CA LYS A 260 -15.24 -24.13 9.38
C LYS A 260 -16.41 -23.29 8.87
N ASP A 261 -17.56 -23.92 8.69
CA ASP A 261 -18.82 -23.20 8.50
C ASP A 261 -19.26 -22.49 9.78
N ILE A 262 -20.17 -21.52 9.66
CA ILE A 262 -20.71 -20.79 10.82
C ILE A 262 -21.48 -21.75 11.74
N ASP A 263 -21.14 -21.74 13.02
CA ASP A 263 -21.75 -22.55 14.07
C ASP A 263 -22.13 -21.72 15.31
N ASP A 264 -22.64 -22.38 16.36
CA ASP A 264 -23.03 -21.73 17.62
C ASP A 264 -21.86 -21.05 18.33
N GLU A 265 -20.65 -21.60 18.19
CA GLU A 265 -19.44 -21.02 18.75
C GLU A 265 -19.16 -19.65 18.12
N TRP A 266 -19.29 -19.54 16.79
CA TRP A 266 -19.15 -18.28 16.07
C TRP A 266 -20.12 -17.21 16.58
N TYR A 267 -21.41 -17.54 16.71
CA TYR A 267 -22.41 -16.60 17.22
C TYR A 267 -22.11 -16.16 18.65
N SER A 268 -21.63 -17.08 19.49
CA SER A 268 -21.19 -16.79 20.85
C SER A 268 -20.00 -15.82 20.88
N ILE A 269 -19.02 -15.96 19.96
CA ILE A 269 -17.89 -15.03 19.83
C ILE A 269 -18.41 -13.63 19.46
N ILE A 270 -19.24 -13.52 18.43
CA ILE A 270 -19.79 -12.23 17.97
C ILE A 270 -20.61 -11.55 19.08
N LYS A 271 -21.45 -12.32 19.78
CA LYS A 271 -22.21 -11.83 20.94
C LYS A 271 -21.27 -11.31 22.02
N HIS A 272 -20.24 -12.07 22.38
CA HIS A 272 -19.30 -11.67 23.41
C HIS A 272 -18.61 -10.35 23.06
N LEU A 273 -18.08 -10.20 21.84
CA LEU A 273 -17.45 -8.96 21.34
C LEU A 273 -18.40 -7.74 21.43
N SER A 274 -19.69 -7.93 21.16
CA SER A 274 -20.70 -6.86 21.28
C SER A 274 -21.05 -6.47 22.73
N THR A 275 -20.77 -7.35 23.69
CA THR A 275 -21.06 -7.18 25.13
C THR A 275 -19.84 -6.75 25.96
N LEU A 276 -18.66 -6.70 25.36
CA LEU A 276 -17.44 -6.23 26.02
C LEU A 276 -17.61 -4.81 26.61
N LYS A 277 -16.74 -4.48 27.56
CA LYS A 277 -16.68 -3.14 28.17
C LYS A 277 -16.53 -2.07 27.09
N SER A 278 -17.03 -0.87 27.37
CA SER A 278 -17.23 0.17 26.37
C SER A 278 -16.00 0.53 25.52
N SER A 279 -14.79 0.49 26.08
CA SER A 279 -13.55 0.76 25.35
C SER A 279 -13.14 -0.33 24.34
N GLN A 280 -13.69 -1.54 24.51
CA GLN A 280 -13.40 -2.73 23.70
C GLN A 280 -14.65 -3.23 22.97
N LYS A 281 -15.79 -2.57 23.13
CA LYS A 281 -17.05 -2.97 22.54
C LYS A 281 -16.99 -2.82 21.02
N HIS A 282 -17.36 -3.89 20.31
CA HIS A 282 -17.49 -3.88 18.87
C HIS A 282 -18.91 -3.49 18.46
N GLU A 283 -19.01 -2.55 17.52
CA GLU A 283 -20.22 -2.33 16.73
C GLU A 283 -20.21 -3.31 15.56
N ILE A 284 -21.20 -4.20 15.52
CA ILE A 284 -21.25 -5.31 14.55
C ILE A 284 -22.14 -4.91 13.37
N HIS A 285 -21.62 -5.05 12.16
CA HIS A 285 -22.30 -4.73 10.90
C HIS A 285 -22.51 -6.02 10.08
N LEU A 286 -23.76 -6.50 10.04
CA LEU A 286 -24.20 -7.73 9.38
C LEU A 286 -25.45 -7.44 8.52
N SER A 287 -25.51 -7.96 7.29
CA SER A 287 -26.63 -7.66 6.38
C SER A 287 -27.92 -8.43 6.73
N ASP A 288 -27.84 -9.71 7.12
CA ASP A 288 -29.04 -10.58 7.16
C ASP A 288 -29.14 -11.51 8.40
N LEU A 289 -28.10 -11.57 9.25
CA LEU A 289 -27.98 -12.56 10.35
C LEU A 289 -28.38 -12.01 11.74
N LEU A 290 -28.80 -10.76 11.84
CA LEU A 290 -29.02 -10.07 13.12
C LEU A 290 -30.12 -10.69 13.99
N ASN A 291 -31.11 -11.34 13.38
CA ASN A 291 -32.23 -11.92 14.13
C ASN A 291 -31.82 -13.11 15.03
N GLN A 292 -30.73 -13.80 14.73
CA GLN A 292 -30.29 -14.98 15.50
C GLN A 292 -29.35 -14.62 16.66
N ILE A 293 -28.55 -13.55 16.54
CA ILE A 293 -27.58 -13.12 17.56
C ILE A 293 -28.27 -12.63 18.85
N GLY A 294 -29.52 -12.18 18.76
CA GLY A 294 -30.28 -11.68 19.90
C GLY A 294 -30.52 -12.73 21.01
N ILE A 295 -30.58 -14.01 20.64
CA ILE A 295 -31.15 -15.07 21.49
C ILE A 295 -30.08 -15.86 22.26
N LEU A 296 -28.86 -15.94 21.75
CA LEU A 296 -27.80 -16.76 22.34
C LEU A 296 -27.01 -15.98 23.40
N GLU A 297 -26.86 -16.58 24.58
CA GLU A 297 -25.90 -16.15 25.60
C GLU A 297 -24.49 -16.66 25.23
N PRO A 298 -23.42 -15.88 25.46
CA PRO A 298 -22.07 -16.36 25.20
C PRO A 298 -21.72 -17.59 26.04
N LEU A 299 -21.10 -18.59 25.42
CA LEU A 299 -20.53 -19.76 26.09
C LEU A 299 -19.49 -19.31 27.13
N GLU A 300 -19.47 -19.97 28.30
CA GLU A 300 -18.52 -19.64 29.38
C GLU A 300 -17.05 -19.79 28.93
N SER A 301 -16.76 -20.76 28.05
CA SER A 301 -15.44 -20.95 27.46
C SER A 301 -14.96 -19.78 26.60
N ILE A 302 -15.89 -18.97 26.08
CA ILE A 302 -15.59 -17.80 25.25
C ILE A 302 -15.38 -16.55 26.12
N LYS A 303 -16.11 -16.43 27.23
CA LYS A 303 -16.04 -15.26 28.13
C LYS A 303 -14.65 -15.07 28.78
N SER A 304 -13.87 -16.14 28.89
CA SER A 304 -12.52 -16.12 29.48
C SER A 304 -11.41 -15.79 28.46
N LEU A 305 -11.72 -15.76 27.17
CA LEU A 305 -10.72 -15.55 26.11
C LEU A 305 -10.29 -14.09 26.03
N SER A 306 -9.02 -13.86 25.65
CA SER A 306 -8.54 -12.53 25.30
C SER A 306 -9.12 -12.06 23.96
N ILE A 307 -9.01 -10.76 23.65
CA ILE A 307 -9.49 -10.23 22.36
C ILE A 307 -8.69 -10.83 21.21
N GLU A 308 -7.40 -11.01 21.42
CA GLU A 308 -6.49 -11.64 20.47
C GLU A 308 -6.90 -13.09 20.18
N ASP A 309 -7.27 -13.85 21.21
CA ASP A 309 -7.77 -15.22 21.07
C ASP A 309 -9.12 -15.27 20.34
N LEU A 310 -10.03 -14.33 20.66
CA LEU A 310 -11.31 -14.21 19.94
C LEU A 310 -11.08 -13.92 18.46
N TYR A 311 -10.13 -13.04 18.12
CA TYR A 311 -9.79 -12.75 16.73
C TYR A 311 -9.13 -13.95 16.03
N ALA A 312 -8.32 -14.73 16.75
CA ALA A 312 -7.75 -15.97 16.22
C ALA A 312 -8.86 -16.97 15.90
N LYS A 313 -9.83 -17.18 16.82
CA LYS A 313 -10.98 -18.06 16.57
C LYS A 313 -11.83 -17.61 15.38
N LEU A 314 -12.06 -16.31 15.21
CA LEU A 314 -12.79 -15.80 14.03
C LEU A 314 -12.12 -16.17 12.70
N ARG A 315 -10.79 -16.34 12.65
CA ARG A 315 -10.07 -16.76 11.44
C ARG A 315 -10.26 -18.24 11.10
N GLU A 316 -10.85 -19.03 11.98
CA GLU A 316 -11.12 -20.46 11.74
C GLU A 316 -12.35 -20.68 10.85
N TYR A 317 -13.10 -19.61 10.52
CA TYR A 317 -14.37 -19.69 9.81
C TYR A 317 -14.27 -19.26 8.35
N SER A 318 -15.06 -19.89 7.48
CA SER A 318 -15.16 -19.63 6.05
C SER A 318 -16.03 -18.40 5.75
N ILE A 319 -15.69 -17.26 6.33
CA ILE A 319 -16.45 -16.01 6.16
C ILE A 319 -15.52 -14.79 6.13
N PRO A 320 -15.73 -13.82 5.22
CA PRO A 320 -14.96 -12.59 5.23
C PRO A 320 -15.25 -11.76 6.48
N ILE A 321 -14.21 -11.38 7.21
CA ILE A 321 -14.32 -10.57 8.43
C ILE A 321 -13.32 -9.42 8.37
N LEU A 322 -13.78 -8.22 8.67
CA LEU A 322 -12.93 -7.04 8.79
C LEU A 322 -13.18 -6.36 10.14
N ILE A 323 -12.12 -6.12 10.91
CA ILE A 323 -12.21 -5.36 12.16
C ILE A 323 -11.41 -4.08 12.00
N VAL A 324 -12.09 -2.95 12.20
CA VAL A 324 -11.55 -1.60 12.04
C VAL A 324 -11.67 -0.84 13.35
N LYS A 325 -10.60 -0.15 13.74
CA LYS A 325 -10.60 0.74 14.91
C LYS A 325 -10.43 2.19 14.48
N PHE A 326 -11.42 3.01 14.78
CA PHE A 326 -11.46 4.45 14.53
C PHE A 326 -10.93 5.22 15.74
N GLN A 327 -10.22 6.30 15.47
CA GLN A 327 -9.62 7.20 16.45
C GLN A 327 -9.65 8.63 15.91
N GLY A 328 -9.58 9.62 16.82
CA GLY A 328 -9.55 11.04 16.48
C GLY A 328 -10.86 11.77 16.73
N GLN A 329 -10.97 12.98 16.17
CA GLN A 329 -12.09 13.88 16.46
C GLN A 329 -13.42 13.33 15.91
N GLY A 330 -14.49 13.45 16.71
CA GLY A 330 -15.85 13.08 16.29
C GLY A 330 -16.17 11.59 16.37
N VAL A 331 -15.21 10.73 16.74
CA VAL A 331 -15.42 9.30 16.97
C VAL A 331 -15.95 9.10 18.40
N TYR A 332 -17.06 8.37 18.53
CA TYR A 332 -17.60 8.02 19.85
C TYR A 332 -16.70 6.97 20.52
N ILE A 333 -16.25 7.24 21.75
CA ILE A 333 -15.33 6.36 22.50
C ILE A 333 -15.85 4.91 22.56
N ASN A 334 -17.16 4.75 22.76
CA ASN A 334 -17.82 3.45 22.92
C ASN A 334 -18.15 2.73 21.60
N ARG A 335 -17.75 3.31 20.45
CA ARG A 335 -18.01 2.77 19.09
C ARG A 335 -16.77 2.88 18.19
N SER A 336 -15.60 2.90 18.83
CA SER A 336 -14.34 3.02 18.10
C SER A 336 -14.02 1.75 17.32
N ILE A 337 -14.46 0.57 17.77
CA ILE A 337 -14.15 -0.71 17.12
C ILE A 337 -15.39 -1.21 16.37
N ASN A 338 -15.22 -1.53 15.09
CA ASN A 338 -16.29 -1.95 14.18
C ASN A 338 -15.91 -3.29 13.55
N LEU A 339 -16.82 -4.25 13.59
CA LEU A 339 -16.67 -5.56 12.96
C LEU A 339 -17.64 -5.64 11.79
N PHE A 340 -17.10 -5.80 10.59
CA PHE A 340 -17.86 -6.03 9.36
C PHE A 340 -17.78 -7.49 8.98
N VAL A 341 -18.92 -8.05 8.58
CA VAL A 341 -19.03 -9.41 8.07
C VAL A 341 -19.50 -9.36 6.63
N GLY A 342 -18.71 -9.94 5.73
CA GLY A 342 -19.00 -9.99 4.31
C GLY A 342 -19.94 -11.13 3.96
N GLN A 343 -20.65 -10.99 2.82
CA GLN A 343 -21.40 -12.08 2.22
C GLN A 343 -20.44 -13.00 1.45
N THR A 344 -20.72 -14.30 1.43
CA THR A 344 -19.85 -15.30 0.78
C THR A 344 -20.17 -15.50 -0.71
N GLN A 345 -21.43 -15.28 -1.11
CA GLN A 345 -21.92 -15.58 -2.46
C GLN A 345 -21.96 -14.38 -3.40
N THR A 346 -21.96 -13.16 -2.85
CA THR A 346 -22.09 -11.90 -3.58
C THR A 346 -21.18 -10.84 -2.96
N ASP A 347 -20.90 -9.78 -3.71
CA ASP A 347 -20.33 -8.56 -3.14
C ASP A 347 -21.16 -8.12 -1.92
N SER A 348 -20.50 -7.76 -0.82
CA SER A 348 -21.23 -7.26 0.34
C SER A 348 -21.88 -5.92 0.02
N ILE A 349 -22.89 -5.55 0.81
CA ILE A 349 -23.38 -4.19 0.84
C ILE A 349 -22.24 -3.20 1.13
N ASP A 350 -22.37 -1.99 0.60
CA ASP A 350 -21.45 -0.89 0.92
C ASP A 350 -21.67 -0.45 2.37
N PHE A 351 -20.63 -0.55 3.19
CA PHE A 351 -20.58 0.04 4.51
C PHE A 351 -20.08 1.48 4.40
N PHE A 352 -20.95 2.46 4.63
CA PHE A 352 -20.60 3.86 4.51
C PHE A 352 -20.00 4.42 5.80
N VAL A 353 -18.95 5.22 5.65
CA VAL A 353 -18.34 6.02 6.71
C VAL A 353 -18.50 7.49 6.35
N GLY A 354 -18.94 8.33 7.30
CA GLY A 354 -19.08 9.76 7.06
C GLY A 354 -19.79 10.49 8.19
N ARG A 355 -20.04 11.79 8.03
CA ARG A 355 -20.77 12.58 9.05
C ARG A 355 -22.30 12.48 8.95
N GLY A 356 -22.82 12.00 7.82
CA GLY A 356 -24.25 11.78 7.60
C GLY A 356 -24.83 10.78 8.61
N SER A 357 -26.10 10.97 8.99
CA SER A 357 -26.81 10.07 9.91
C SER A 357 -27.16 8.72 9.28
N GLU A 358 -27.13 8.65 7.96
CA GLU A 358 -27.42 7.45 7.16
C GLU A 358 -26.23 6.48 7.05
N ASN A 359 -25.05 6.85 7.57
CA ASN A 359 -23.86 6.02 7.48
C ASN A 359 -23.86 4.92 8.54
N ASN A 360 -23.30 3.76 8.19
CA ASN A 360 -23.00 2.68 9.13
C ASN A 360 -22.08 3.19 10.25
N ILE A 361 -21.07 3.98 9.89
CA ILE A 361 -20.17 4.64 10.85
C ILE A 361 -20.31 6.14 10.73
N LYS A 362 -21.01 6.72 11.71
CA LYS A 362 -21.19 8.16 11.83
C LYS A 362 -20.03 8.78 12.61
N ILE A 363 -19.33 9.73 11.99
CA ILE A 363 -18.27 10.50 12.64
C ILE A 363 -18.69 11.97 12.71
N ASN A 364 -18.80 12.51 13.93
CA ASN A 364 -19.27 13.86 14.17
C ASN A 364 -18.15 14.90 13.98
N SER A 365 -17.64 15.04 12.76
CA SER A 365 -16.63 16.04 12.39
C SER A 365 -17.03 16.81 11.14
N ASN A 366 -16.78 18.13 11.14
CA ASN A 366 -17.04 19.00 9.98
C ASN A 366 -16.01 18.83 8.86
N THR A 367 -14.84 18.27 9.16
CA THR A 367 -13.81 17.96 8.16
C THR A 367 -14.05 16.62 7.46
N ILE A 368 -15.15 15.94 7.78
CA ILE A 368 -15.55 14.68 7.14
C ILE A 368 -16.76 14.93 6.23
N SER A 369 -16.73 14.36 5.03
CA SER A 369 -17.83 14.47 4.07
C SER A 369 -19.08 13.74 4.59
N ARG A 370 -20.26 14.10 4.07
CA ARG A 370 -21.51 13.39 4.45
C ARG A 370 -21.39 11.89 4.20
N LYS A 371 -20.82 11.50 3.05
CA LYS A 371 -20.33 10.16 2.75
C LYS A 371 -18.86 10.28 2.34
N GLN A 372 -17.97 9.83 3.21
CA GLN A 372 -16.52 10.03 3.09
C GLN A 372 -15.87 8.89 2.31
N CYS A 373 -16.18 7.66 2.68
CA CYS A 373 -15.73 6.48 1.98
C CYS A 373 -16.74 5.34 2.15
N ARG A 374 -16.56 4.30 1.34
CA ARG A 374 -17.31 3.05 1.42
C ARG A 374 -16.34 1.89 1.52
N ILE A 375 -16.66 0.95 2.39
CA ILE A 375 -15.93 -0.30 2.59
C ILE A 375 -16.86 -1.44 2.16
N LYS A 376 -16.36 -2.40 1.39
CA LYS A 376 -17.11 -3.62 1.06
C LYS A 376 -16.17 -4.81 0.83
N TYR A 377 -16.71 -6.01 0.95
CA TYR A 377 -16.06 -7.21 0.46
C TYR A 377 -16.37 -7.39 -1.02
N SER A 378 -15.32 -7.45 -1.85
CA SER A 378 -15.42 -7.70 -3.29
C SER A 378 -15.17 -9.18 -3.55
N GLN A 379 -16.19 -9.88 -4.05
CA GLN A 379 -16.07 -11.29 -4.39
C GLN A 379 -15.10 -11.48 -5.57
N LYS A 380 -15.16 -10.57 -6.56
CA LYS A 380 -14.27 -10.58 -7.73
C LYS A 380 -12.79 -10.52 -7.34
N LEU A 381 -12.45 -9.72 -6.33
CA LEU A 381 -11.09 -9.61 -5.83
C LEU A 381 -10.82 -10.56 -4.67
N SER A 382 -11.85 -11.26 -4.18
CA SER A 382 -11.84 -12.07 -2.96
C SER A 382 -11.23 -11.33 -1.76
N ALA A 383 -11.49 -10.02 -1.66
CA ALA A 383 -10.83 -9.14 -0.70
C ALA A 383 -11.73 -7.99 -0.24
N TRP A 384 -11.48 -7.51 0.98
CA TRP A 384 -12.02 -6.24 1.46
C TRP A 384 -11.38 -5.07 0.73
N ILE A 385 -12.20 -4.16 0.24
CA ILE A 385 -11.78 -2.96 -0.48
C ILE A 385 -12.39 -1.70 0.13
N ILE A 386 -11.72 -0.57 -0.11
CA ILE A 386 -12.20 0.76 0.22
C ILE A 386 -12.16 1.66 -1.01
N ASN A 387 -13.19 2.49 -1.18
CA ASN A 387 -13.26 3.53 -2.18
C ASN A 387 -13.54 4.88 -1.52
N ASP A 388 -12.97 5.95 -2.09
CA ASP A 388 -13.30 7.31 -1.67
C ASP A 388 -14.67 7.76 -2.21
N GLY A 389 -15.35 8.58 -1.41
CA GLY A 389 -16.60 9.25 -1.80
C GLY A 389 -17.80 8.34 -2.03
N PHE A 390 -18.81 8.87 -2.73
CA PHE A 390 -20.07 8.21 -3.03
C PHE A 390 -20.58 8.55 -4.43
N GLN A 391 -21.10 7.53 -5.14
CA GLN A 391 -21.61 7.65 -6.51
C GLN A 391 -20.59 8.34 -7.42
N ASP A 392 -20.88 9.56 -7.87
CA ASP A 392 -20.10 10.34 -8.83
C ASP A 392 -19.23 11.43 -8.21
N ARG A 393 -19.14 11.45 -6.87
CA ARG A 393 -18.42 12.50 -6.16
C ARG A 393 -17.37 11.92 -5.22
N ASP A 394 -16.16 12.44 -5.34
CA ASP A 394 -15.08 12.21 -4.39
C ASP A 394 -15.40 12.93 -3.07
N SER A 395 -14.75 12.51 -1.99
CA SER A 395 -14.90 13.20 -0.72
C SER A 395 -14.14 14.53 -0.72
N ALA A 396 -14.64 15.52 0.02
CA ALA A 396 -14.10 16.89 -0.02
C ALA A 396 -12.63 16.97 0.43
N ASN A 397 -12.26 16.18 1.45
CA ASN A 397 -10.92 16.16 2.02
C ASN A 397 -10.12 14.90 1.67
N GLY A 398 -10.64 14.06 0.76
CA GLY A 398 -10.04 12.79 0.38
C GLY A 398 -10.03 11.72 1.47
N THR A 399 -9.92 10.48 1.05
CA THR A 399 -9.58 9.33 1.89
C THR A 399 -8.15 8.94 1.58
N TRP A 400 -7.34 8.73 2.61
CA TRP A 400 -5.90 8.56 2.46
C TRP A 400 -5.43 7.28 3.13
N ILE A 401 -4.55 6.52 2.49
CA ILE A 401 -3.87 5.35 3.06
C ILE A 401 -2.45 5.72 3.47
N SER A 402 -2.04 5.35 4.68
CA SER A 402 -0.67 5.52 5.16
C SER A 402 0.27 4.62 4.39
N VAL A 403 1.41 5.17 3.96
CA VAL A 403 2.50 4.42 3.34
C VAL A 403 3.17 3.48 4.37
N GLN A 404 3.15 3.84 5.65
CA GLN A 404 3.62 3.00 6.76
C GLN A 404 2.51 2.10 7.31
N THR A 405 2.89 0.90 7.77
CA THR A 405 2.05 0.10 8.67
C THR A 405 2.01 0.69 10.08
N ALA A 406 1.03 0.27 10.90
CA ALA A 406 0.98 0.67 12.31
C ALA A 406 2.27 0.32 13.07
N GLU A 407 2.80 -0.89 12.87
CA GLU A 407 4.04 -1.36 13.49
C GLU A 407 5.26 -0.51 13.05
N GLN A 408 5.40 -0.23 11.75
CA GLN A 408 6.48 0.62 11.24
C GLN A 408 6.43 2.03 11.82
N SER A 409 5.23 2.60 11.98
CA SER A 409 5.04 3.92 12.59
C SER A 409 5.45 3.93 14.06
N GLU A 410 5.08 2.90 14.83
CA GLU A 410 5.48 2.74 16.24
C GLU A 410 6.99 2.59 16.42
N GLN A 411 7.63 1.81 15.53
CA GLN A 411 9.07 1.58 15.52
C GLN A 411 9.85 2.74 14.87
N LYS A 412 9.17 3.70 14.24
CA LYS A 412 9.77 4.74 13.38
C LYS A 412 10.70 4.15 12.32
N ALA A 413 10.31 3.00 11.77
CA ALA A 413 11.00 2.32 10.70
C ALA A 413 10.63 2.94 9.34
N GLU A 414 11.51 2.77 8.36
CA GLU A 414 11.19 3.10 6.98
C GLU A 414 10.05 2.20 6.48
N SER A 415 9.16 2.74 5.65
CA SER A 415 8.10 1.96 5.04
C SER A 415 8.63 1.04 3.95
N ASN A 416 7.76 0.17 3.44
CA ASN A 416 8.00 -0.47 2.14
C ASN A 416 7.95 0.57 1.01
N LEU A 417 8.55 0.22 -0.13
CA LEU A 417 8.43 0.99 -1.36
C LEU A 417 7.04 0.82 -1.94
N ILE A 418 6.37 1.94 -2.24
CA ILE A 418 5.06 1.95 -2.90
C ILE A 418 5.22 2.63 -4.26
N GLU A 419 4.73 1.97 -5.31
CA GLU A 419 4.70 2.54 -6.67
C GLU A 419 3.75 3.74 -6.73
N LEU A 420 4.19 4.77 -7.43
CA LEU A 420 3.46 6.00 -7.71
C LEU A 420 3.08 6.04 -9.19
N HIS A 421 1.81 6.33 -9.44
CA HIS A 421 1.23 6.45 -10.77
C HIS A 421 1.00 7.92 -11.16
N HIS A 422 0.68 8.14 -12.43
CA HIS A 422 0.31 9.45 -12.93
C HIS A 422 -1.00 9.92 -12.28
N ASN A 423 -1.00 11.15 -11.76
CA ASN A 423 -2.05 11.78 -10.94
C ASN A 423 -2.16 11.32 -9.48
N ASP A 424 -1.24 10.51 -8.97
CA ASP A 424 -1.22 10.19 -7.54
C ASP A 424 -1.05 11.46 -6.70
N GLU A 425 -1.71 11.46 -5.53
CA GLU A 425 -1.62 12.55 -4.56
C GLU A 425 -1.04 12.03 -3.25
N ILE A 426 -0.01 12.72 -2.76
CA ILE A 426 0.69 12.41 -1.51
C ILE A 426 0.34 13.47 -0.48
N LYS A 427 -0.18 13.08 0.68
CA LYS A 427 -0.48 13.98 1.81
C LYS A 427 0.60 13.87 2.88
N ILE A 428 1.14 15.03 3.26
CA ILE A 428 2.08 15.22 4.38
C ILE A 428 1.58 16.41 5.20
N SER A 429 1.03 16.15 6.39
CA SER A 429 0.26 17.16 7.13
C SER A 429 -0.87 17.74 6.25
N ASP A 430 -0.98 19.06 6.18
CA ASP A 430 -1.91 19.82 5.34
C ASP A 430 -1.41 20.04 3.90
N SER A 431 -0.19 19.58 3.57
CA SER A 431 0.36 19.71 2.21
C SER A 431 -0.02 18.51 1.37
N ILE A 432 -0.60 18.74 0.20
CA ILE A 432 -0.86 17.70 -0.80
C ILE A 432 0.10 17.91 -1.96
N LEU A 433 0.83 16.88 -2.34
CA LEU A 433 1.74 16.86 -3.48
C LEU A 433 1.10 16.01 -4.58
N LYS A 434 0.68 16.65 -5.67
CA LYS A 434 0.14 15.95 -6.84
C LYS A 434 1.26 15.61 -7.82
N LEU A 435 1.33 14.36 -8.24
CA LEU A 435 2.34 13.83 -9.15
C LEU A 435 1.80 13.73 -10.58
N GLU A 436 2.53 14.26 -11.54
CA GLU A 436 2.23 14.12 -12.97
C GLU A 436 3.47 13.55 -13.69
N LEU A 437 3.36 12.33 -14.19
CA LEU A 437 4.42 11.64 -14.94
C LEU A 437 4.33 11.98 -16.44
N PHE A 438 5.42 12.49 -17.02
CA PHE A 438 5.51 12.82 -18.46
C PHE A 438 6.60 11.97 -19.14
N GLN A 439 6.25 11.29 -20.23
CA GLN A 439 7.17 10.45 -21.00
C GLN A 439 8.05 11.24 -22.00
N GLY A 440 7.85 12.55 -22.10
CA GLY A 440 8.49 13.39 -23.12
C GLY A 440 7.90 13.20 -24.51
N LYS A 441 8.24 14.10 -25.44
CA LYS A 441 7.92 13.93 -26.86
C LYS A 441 8.88 12.90 -27.44
N LYS A 442 8.36 11.77 -27.93
CA LYS A 442 9.15 10.87 -28.79
C LYS A 442 9.64 11.69 -29.97
N GLN A 443 10.93 12.02 -30.01
CA GLN A 443 11.53 12.59 -31.21
C GLN A 443 11.32 11.53 -32.30
N GLY A 444 10.42 11.80 -33.25
CA GLY A 444 10.17 10.88 -34.35
C GLY A 444 11.50 10.56 -35.02
N PHE A 445 11.71 9.30 -35.39
CA PHE A 445 12.93 8.84 -36.05
C PHE A 445 13.32 9.74 -37.26
N GLY A 446 12.32 10.28 -37.96
CA GLY A 446 12.50 11.24 -39.04
C GLY A 446 13.18 12.57 -38.64
N ASN A 447 12.97 13.08 -37.42
CA ASN A 447 13.64 14.30 -36.95
C ASN A 447 15.13 14.05 -36.69
N ILE A 448 15.47 12.87 -36.17
CA ILE A 448 16.87 12.46 -35.95
C ILE A 448 17.59 12.34 -37.30
N ILE A 449 16.97 11.67 -38.28
CA ILE A 449 17.50 11.58 -39.64
C ILE A 449 17.64 12.97 -40.28
N SER A 450 16.64 13.84 -40.13
CA SER A 450 16.68 15.18 -40.75
C SER A 450 17.77 16.09 -40.17
N LYS A 451 18.13 15.91 -38.89
CA LYS A 451 19.28 16.59 -38.29
C LYS A 451 20.59 16.01 -38.82
N PHE A 452 20.68 14.68 -38.88
CA PHE A 452 21.87 13.99 -39.38
C PHE A 452 22.13 14.25 -40.89
N LEU A 453 21.09 14.56 -41.67
CA LEU A 453 21.22 14.90 -43.10
C LEU A 453 21.50 16.38 -43.36
N ARG A 454 21.48 17.24 -42.32
CA ARG A 454 21.76 18.69 -42.43
C ARG A 454 23.12 19.09 -41.87
N GLU A 455 23.78 18.18 -41.16
CA GLU A 455 25.21 18.21 -40.86
C GLU A 455 25.97 17.47 -41.96
#